data_AF-A0AAJ0CZL1-F1
#
_entry.id   AF-A0AAJ0CZL1-F1
#
_cell.length_a   1.000
_cell.length_b   1.000
_cell.length_c   1.000
_cell.angle_alpha   90.00
_cell.angle_beta   90.00
_cell.angle_gamma   90.00
#
_symmetry.space_group_name_H-M   'P 1'
#
loop_
_entity.id
_entity.type
_entity.pdbx_description
1 polymer ?
#
loop_
_entity_poly.entity_id
_entity_poly.type
_entity_poly.pdbx_seq_one_letter_code
_entity_poly.pdbx_strand_id
1 'polypeptide(L)'
;MRLSFTIPAITFGFAVSACLLPGDFEEDKATVHDKRQSINFLAIGKENRFKDGTVPQGMGSNPGLFKNEDKLAILNINEIGSAVESLQKAYPDKLKLDTKTEPSVEKRPIYLGVIGSAKPRVFFTGGVHARERGGPDNIIYFLSDLLWADKHNTGLTYENQSYTVSDVRAALGVGIAFIPAVNPDGIDHDQKTDSCWRKNRRSFGNGKFGVDINRNFNIFRDFKRVFSPKAKYSMSLDAGSQTYIGPEPLSEPETRNIANVFKTTTSLSWYLDLHSALGKILYSWGDDFAQTEDKLMNYTNPTWDGKRGVLNTEDKSDEYKEYMEPDDFEAQKAVSERMVKAMNGVGNGSFYQAAETIELYPSQATTDEAMAKYYDRTCGANRINALTFEFGETKSLRGDCKAIMYPDAKKYRQNVLHTSVGLMEFMLNAAARDDTKIYNKKDCVKDGKSDKSGQSQPQTQNWVTKCLKVLSTVYHECKAPDCQKDIRRDAPKTCTKQQPQPKRACMERFRPFFTHCGQSQACQEQFSKRAGDACEQVPSQQQQNQSPSQTTTQQQPPPTIKPQPGCIRKKNAATEQCKQAQKKSQADCDKEGFDLYNTCQACVGPLLPTFKGCGEAAECRGRVLQDIKNKCQIS
;
A
#
# COMPACT_ATOMS: atom_id res chain seq x y z
N MET A 1 -48.80 -19.60 -30.07
CA MET A 1 -47.39 -19.48 -30.52
C MET A 1 -46.77 -18.32 -29.74
N ARG A 2 -46.10 -18.60 -28.61
CA ARG A 2 -45.33 -17.61 -27.83
C ARG A 2 -43.86 -17.91 -28.08
N LEU A 3 -43.14 -16.96 -28.68
CA LEU A 3 -41.69 -17.03 -28.83
C LEU A 3 -41.05 -16.27 -27.66
N SER A 4 -40.41 -17.01 -26.77
CA SER A 4 -39.56 -16.49 -25.71
C SER A 4 -38.14 -16.38 -26.24
N PHE A 5 -37.56 -15.18 -26.27
CA PHE A 5 -36.13 -14.97 -26.46
C PHE A 5 -35.47 -14.80 -25.09
N THR A 6 -34.68 -15.78 -24.68
CA THR A 6 -33.74 -15.71 -23.56
C THR A 6 -32.42 -15.17 -24.08
N ILE A 7 -32.01 -13.98 -23.64
CA ILE A 7 -30.66 -13.45 -23.82
C ILE A 7 -29.82 -13.96 -22.63
N PRO A 8 -28.67 -14.62 -22.85
CA PRO A 8 -27.81 -15.02 -21.74
C PRO A 8 -27.13 -13.76 -21.16
N ALA A 9 -27.31 -13.56 -19.86
CA ALA A 9 -26.61 -12.55 -19.10
C ALA A 9 -25.13 -12.91 -19.01
N ILE A 10 -24.28 -12.21 -19.76
CA ILE A 10 -22.83 -12.23 -19.59
C ILE A 10 -22.54 -11.45 -18.31
N THR A 11 -22.30 -12.16 -17.21
CA THR A 11 -21.72 -11.59 -15.99
C THR A 11 -20.27 -11.21 -16.25
N PHE A 12 -20.05 -9.94 -16.59
CA PHE A 12 -18.72 -9.34 -16.51
C PHE A 12 -18.33 -9.19 -15.03
N GLY A 13 -17.36 -9.99 -14.59
CA GLY A 13 -16.66 -9.77 -13.33
C GLY A 13 -15.77 -8.53 -13.46
N PHE A 14 -16.23 -7.39 -12.93
CA PHE A 14 -15.38 -6.23 -12.74
C PHE A 14 -14.91 -6.22 -11.29
N ALA A 15 -13.59 -6.35 -11.08
CA ALA A 15 -12.93 -6.02 -9.83
C ALA A 15 -13.31 -4.58 -9.43
N VAL A 16 -13.91 -4.43 -8.24
CA VAL A 16 -14.43 -3.15 -7.76
C VAL A 16 -13.41 -2.57 -6.79
N SER A 17 -12.79 -1.48 -7.23
CA SER A 17 -11.79 -0.72 -6.50
C SER A 17 -12.38 0.14 -5.39
N ALA A 18 -11.63 0.26 -4.29
CA ALA A 18 -12.20 0.56 -2.99
C ALA A 18 -11.87 1.99 -2.46
N CYS A 19 -10.64 2.51 -2.52
CA CYS A 19 -10.39 3.94 -2.19
C CYS A 19 -10.64 4.91 -3.37
N LEU A 20 -10.96 4.35 -4.54
CA LEU A 20 -11.33 5.08 -5.73
C LEU A 20 -12.78 4.78 -6.07
N LEU A 21 -13.55 5.81 -6.33
CA LEU A 21 -14.89 5.62 -6.87
C LEU A 21 -14.77 5.14 -8.33
N PRO A 22 -15.77 4.42 -8.87
CA PRO A 22 -15.76 3.98 -10.27
C PRO A 22 -15.48 5.10 -11.29
N GLY A 23 -15.92 6.33 -11.01
CA GLY A 23 -15.63 7.53 -11.83
C GLY A 23 -14.20 8.08 -11.67
N ASP A 24 -13.39 7.54 -10.76
CA ASP A 24 -11.98 7.88 -10.63
C ASP A 24 -11.08 7.03 -11.59
N PHE A 25 -11.65 6.00 -12.27
CA PHE A 25 -10.95 5.15 -13.25
C PHE A 25 -11.21 5.53 -14.71
N GLU A 26 -12.36 6.13 -15.02
CA GLU A 26 -12.72 6.54 -16.38
C GLU A 26 -12.56 8.06 -16.52
N GLU A 27 -12.00 8.53 -17.63
CA GLU A 27 -11.76 9.96 -17.93
C GLU A 27 -13.06 10.78 -18.12
N ASP A 28 -14.22 10.26 -17.70
CA ASP A 28 -15.51 10.91 -17.88
C ASP A 28 -15.96 11.67 -16.64
N LYS A 29 -16.38 12.91 -16.89
CA LYS A 29 -16.94 13.85 -15.92
C LYS A 29 -18.04 13.14 -15.12
N ALA A 30 -17.87 13.09 -13.80
CA ALA A 30 -18.87 12.59 -12.88
C ALA A 30 -20.27 13.16 -13.22
N THR A 31 -21.13 12.33 -13.79
CA THR A 31 -22.53 12.68 -14.05
C THR A 31 -23.28 12.59 -12.74
N VAL A 32 -23.72 13.75 -12.27
CA VAL A 32 -24.59 13.92 -11.11
C VAL A 32 -25.95 13.30 -11.45
N HIS A 33 -26.19 12.07 -11.00
CA HIS A 33 -27.55 11.53 -10.94
C HIS A 33 -28.16 11.82 -9.57
N ASP A 34 -28.89 12.94 -9.51
CA ASP A 34 -29.75 13.33 -8.40
C ASP A 34 -30.92 12.35 -8.27
N LYS A 35 -30.82 11.43 -7.30
CA LYS A 35 -31.99 10.78 -6.71
C LYS A 35 -32.05 11.17 -5.25
N ARG A 36 -32.87 12.19 -4.99
CA ARG A 36 -33.30 12.69 -3.68
C ARG A 36 -33.72 11.55 -2.73
N GLN A 37 -32.77 11.08 -1.92
CA GLN A 37 -33.02 10.87 -0.50
C GLN A 37 -32.38 12.06 0.21
N SER A 38 -33.11 12.72 1.12
CA SER A 38 -32.55 13.77 1.96
C SER A 38 -31.56 13.13 2.95
N ILE A 39 -30.34 12.85 2.50
CA ILE A 39 -29.28 12.38 3.38
C ILE A 39 -28.79 13.61 4.15
N ASN A 40 -29.13 13.68 5.44
CA ASN A 40 -28.61 14.69 6.33
C ASN A 40 -27.19 14.30 6.73
N PHE A 41 -26.20 14.79 5.98
CA PHE A 41 -24.79 14.68 6.36
C PHE A 41 -24.52 15.45 7.64
N LEU A 42 -23.55 14.97 8.43
CA LEU A 42 -23.12 15.65 9.63
C LEU A 42 -22.54 17.03 9.27
N ALA A 43 -22.95 18.04 10.02
CA ALA A 43 -22.46 19.40 9.81
C ALA A 43 -20.95 19.51 10.11
N ILE A 44 -20.27 20.36 9.36
CA ILE A 44 -18.94 20.85 9.71
C ILE A 44 -19.09 21.91 10.79
N GLY A 45 -18.21 21.90 11.79
CA GLY A 45 -18.19 22.89 12.86
C GLY A 45 -18.15 24.31 12.26
N LYS A 46 -19.08 25.18 12.68
CA LYS A 46 -19.16 26.56 12.15
C LYS A 46 -18.18 27.51 12.84
N GLU A 47 -17.93 27.26 14.11
CA GLU A 47 -17.03 28.05 14.96
C GLU A 47 -15.75 27.27 15.23
N ASN A 48 -14.77 27.93 15.83
CA ASN A 48 -13.63 27.23 16.40
C ASN A 48 -13.88 26.92 17.89
N ARG A 49 -14.30 25.68 18.21
CA ARG A 49 -14.57 25.21 19.59
C ARG A 49 -13.35 25.27 20.53
N PHE A 50 -12.14 25.32 19.98
CA PHE A 50 -10.89 25.22 20.75
C PHE A 50 -10.04 26.50 20.72
N LYS A 51 -10.57 27.59 20.14
CA LYS A 51 -9.86 28.88 20.03
C LYS A 51 -9.40 29.45 21.39
N ASP A 52 -10.18 29.19 22.44
CA ASP A 52 -9.94 29.73 23.79
C ASP A 52 -9.05 28.79 24.65
N GLY A 53 -8.44 27.77 24.04
CA GLY A 53 -7.60 26.79 24.73
C GLY A 53 -8.37 25.61 25.33
N THR A 54 -9.66 25.48 25.04
CA THR A 54 -10.46 24.32 25.42
C THR A 54 -9.84 23.04 24.85
N VAL A 55 -9.65 22.04 25.69
CA VAL A 55 -9.06 20.77 25.28
C VAL A 55 -10.12 19.90 24.61
N PRO A 56 -9.89 19.34 23.41
CA PRO A 56 -10.82 18.39 22.80
C PRO A 56 -10.97 17.16 23.70
N GLN A 57 -12.13 16.50 23.72
CA GLN A 57 -12.35 15.28 24.51
C GLN A 57 -12.95 14.20 23.61
N GLY A 58 -12.33 13.01 23.62
CA GLY A 58 -12.81 11.86 22.88
C GLY A 58 -13.88 11.07 23.62
N MET A 59 -14.33 9.98 22.99
CA MET A 59 -15.44 9.17 23.51
C MET A 59 -15.09 8.46 24.82
N GLY A 60 -13.83 8.10 25.02
CA GLY A 60 -13.39 7.41 26.22
C GLY A 60 -13.29 8.33 27.44
N SER A 61 -12.89 9.60 27.24
CA SER A 61 -12.81 10.61 28.31
C SER A 61 -14.13 11.33 28.57
N ASN A 62 -14.98 11.50 27.55
CA ASN A 62 -16.29 12.14 27.68
C ASN A 62 -17.35 11.44 26.81
N PRO A 63 -17.87 10.28 27.24
CA PRO A 63 -18.88 9.55 26.48
C PRO A 63 -20.19 10.32 26.32
N GLY A 64 -20.47 11.30 27.19
CA GLY A 64 -21.65 12.16 27.13
C GLY A 64 -21.71 13.02 25.87
N LEU A 65 -20.56 13.49 25.36
CA LEU A 65 -20.49 14.27 24.11
C LEU A 65 -20.99 13.48 22.90
N PHE A 66 -20.77 12.16 22.91
CA PHE A 66 -21.11 11.27 21.80
C PHE A 66 -22.47 10.58 21.96
N LYS A 67 -23.22 10.89 23.02
CA LYS A 67 -24.60 10.37 23.21
C LYS A 67 -25.64 11.24 22.50
N ASN A 68 -25.37 12.53 22.32
CA ASN A 68 -26.31 13.45 21.69
C ASN A 68 -25.85 13.76 20.26
N GLU A 69 -26.44 13.06 19.29
CA GLU A 69 -26.12 13.19 17.86
C GLU A 69 -26.31 14.63 17.34
N ASP A 70 -27.25 15.40 17.89
CA ASP A 70 -27.51 16.79 17.49
C ASP A 70 -26.38 17.76 17.88
N LYS A 71 -25.49 17.33 18.77
CA LYS A 71 -24.32 18.12 19.22
C LYS A 71 -23.02 17.73 18.51
N LEU A 72 -23.05 16.69 17.68
CA LEU A 72 -21.88 16.25 16.93
C LEU A 72 -21.66 17.15 15.72
N ALA A 73 -20.39 17.38 15.40
CA ALA A 73 -19.98 18.11 14.20
C ALA A 73 -18.55 17.72 13.84
N ILE A 74 -18.28 17.55 12.54
CA ILE A 74 -16.95 17.34 11.98
C ILE A 74 -16.06 18.54 12.35
N LEU A 75 -14.80 18.29 12.75
CA LEU A 75 -13.85 19.38 12.99
C LEU A 75 -13.62 20.16 11.70
N ASN A 76 -13.83 21.48 11.73
CA ASN A 76 -13.38 22.32 10.62
C ASN A 76 -11.85 22.48 10.62
N ILE A 77 -11.29 22.98 9.52
CA ILE A 77 -9.83 23.11 9.40
C ILE A 77 -9.16 23.94 10.50
N ASN A 78 -9.81 24.99 11.01
CA ASN A 78 -9.27 25.83 12.08
C ASN A 78 -9.34 25.11 13.43
N GLU A 79 -10.38 24.32 13.66
CA GLU A 79 -10.53 23.49 14.85
C GLU A 79 -9.44 22.43 14.93
N ILE A 80 -9.06 21.80 13.81
CA ILE A 80 -7.99 20.79 13.79
C ILE A 80 -6.69 21.37 14.37
N GLY A 81 -6.25 22.53 13.89
CA GLY A 81 -5.03 23.17 14.38
C GLY A 81 -5.11 23.58 15.85
N SER A 82 -6.16 24.32 16.21
CA SER A 82 -6.35 24.80 17.58
C SER A 82 -6.61 23.68 18.60
N ALA A 83 -7.19 22.54 18.20
CA ALA A 83 -7.33 21.35 19.03
C ALA A 83 -5.95 20.76 19.39
N VAL A 84 -5.07 20.63 18.40
CA VAL A 84 -3.70 20.12 18.59
C VAL A 84 -2.89 21.08 19.47
N GLU A 85 -2.98 22.38 19.25
CA GLU A 85 -2.34 23.39 20.09
C GLU A 85 -2.88 23.39 21.52
N SER A 86 -4.20 23.22 21.70
CA SER A 86 -4.81 23.16 23.03
C SER A 86 -4.40 21.90 23.78
N LEU A 87 -4.27 20.76 23.10
CA LEU A 87 -3.68 19.54 23.67
C LEU A 87 -2.22 19.77 24.08
N GLN A 88 -1.41 20.41 23.23
CA GLN A 88 -0.03 20.74 23.55
C GLN A 88 0.08 21.59 24.82
N LYS A 89 -0.74 22.64 24.92
CA LYS A 89 -0.77 23.54 26.08
C LYS A 89 -1.23 22.85 27.36
N ALA A 90 -2.18 21.91 27.27
CA ALA A 90 -2.71 21.18 28.42
C ALA A 90 -1.79 20.05 28.90
N TYR A 91 -0.95 19.51 28.02
CA TYR A 91 -0.05 18.39 28.30
C TYR A 91 1.39 18.66 27.80
N PRO A 92 2.03 19.78 28.21
CA PRO A 92 3.28 20.23 27.61
C PRO A 92 4.45 19.26 27.83
N ASP A 93 4.42 18.46 28.89
CA ASP A 93 5.46 17.47 29.19
C ASP A 93 5.32 16.18 28.38
N LYS A 94 4.12 15.92 27.83
CA LYS A 94 3.81 14.69 27.09
C LYS A 94 3.70 14.92 25.60
N LEU A 95 3.25 16.10 25.15
CA LEU A 95 3.05 16.45 23.75
C LEU A 95 3.96 17.60 23.34
N LYS A 96 4.78 17.36 22.31
CA LYS A 96 5.61 18.38 21.65
C LYS A 96 5.18 18.52 20.19
N LEU A 97 5.19 19.75 19.68
CA LEU A 97 4.95 20.04 18.27
C LEU A 97 6.28 20.36 17.58
N ASP A 98 6.47 19.82 16.38
CA ASP A 98 7.59 20.19 15.53
C ASP A 98 7.32 21.56 14.89
N THR A 99 8.34 22.41 14.87
CA THR A 99 8.29 23.75 14.28
C THR A 99 8.90 23.81 12.89
N LYS A 100 9.43 22.69 12.37
CA LYS A 100 10.17 22.60 11.10
C LYS A 100 9.37 22.00 9.95
N THR A 101 8.10 21.67 10.17
CA THR A 101 7.20 21.19 9.11
C THR A 101 7.06 22.21 8.00
N GLU A 102 7.13 21.76 6.75
CA GLU A 102 6.79 22.61 5.62
C GLU A 102 5.29 22.95 5.66
N PRO A 103 4.89 24.22 5.41
CA PRO A 103 3.48 24.54 5.26
C PRO A 103 2.94 23.94 3.95
N SER A 104 1.63 23.77 3.88
CA SER A 104 0.93 23.29 2.69
C SER A 104 1.14 24.18 1.46
N VAL A 105 0.63 23.76 0.31
CA VAL A 105 0.77 24.51 -0.94
C VAL A 105 0.16 25.93 -0.85
N GLU A 106 -0.99 26.08 -0.19
CA GLU A 106 -1.66 27.36 0.11
C GLU A 106 -1.20 27.99 1.45
N LYS A 107 -0.07 27.52 2.00
CA LYS A 107 0.62 28.08 3.18
C LYS A 107 -0.10 27.91 4.51
N ARG A 108 -0.98 26.92 4.65
CA ARG A 108 -1.52 26.51 5.95
C ARG A 108 -0.48 25.70 6.74
N PRO A 109 -0.45 25.83 8.08
CA PRO A 109 0.41 25.00 8.91
C PRO A 109 -0.02 23.53 8.84
N ILE A 110 0.95 22.63 8.83
CA ILE A 110 0.76 21.18 8.97
C ILE A 110 1.36 20.80 10.33
N TYR A 111 0.52 20.33 11.25
CA TYR A 111 0.93 20.06 12.62
C TYR A 111 1.49 18.64 12.75
N LEU A 112 2.80 18.53 12.91
CA LEU A 112 3.47 17.30 13.35
C LEU A 112 3.66 17.36 14.86
N GLY A 113 3.12 16.37 15.57
CA GLY A 113 3.31 16.22 17.01
C GLY A 113 3.95 14.89 17.39
N VAL A 114 4.57 14.88 18.57
CA VAL A 114 5.09 13.68 19.22
C VAL A 114 4.53 13.61 20.63
N ILE A 115 3.94 12.47 20.99
CA ILE A 115 3.34 12.19 22.30
C ILE A 115 4.08 11.04 22.99
N GLY A 116 4.28 11.16 24.30
CA GLY A 116 4.82 10.10 25.14
C GLY A 116 6.35 10.03 25.07
N SER A 117 6.89 9.03 24.39
CA SER A 117 8.35 8.90 24.19
C SER A 117 8.87 9.87 23.12
N ALA A 118 10.01 10.52 23.40
CA ALA A 118 10.73 11.36 22.43
C ALA A 118 11.36 10.55 21.27
N LYS A 119 11.38 9.22 21.39
CA LYS A 119 11.71 8.27 20.31
C LYS A 119 10.45 7.49 19.96
N PRO A 120 9.50 8.09 19.23
CA PRO A 120 8.24 7.43 18.94
C PRO A 120 8.50 6.21 18.06
N ARG A 121 7.78 5.12 18.36
CA ARG A 121 7.81 3.89 17.57
C ARG A 121 6.63 3.76 16.62
N VAL A 122 5.57 4.54 16.84
CA VAL A 122 4.36 4.59 16.02
C VAL A 122 4.26 5.95 15.34
N PHE A 123 3.80 5.97 14.09
CA PHE A 123 3.39 7.17 13.38
C PHE A 123 1.95 7.06 12.86
N PHE A 124 1.12 8.06 13.14
CA PHE A 124 -0.25 8.17 12.61
C PHE A 124 -0.40 9.32 11.63
N THR A 125 -1.06 9.07 10.51
CA THR A 125 -1.50 10.14 9.60
C THR A 125 -2.99 10.04 9.32
N GLY A 126 -3.60 11.19 9.04
CA GLY A 126 -4.99 11.26 8.61
C GLY A 126 -5.22 12.48 7.73
N GLY A 127 -6.38 12.51 7.08
CA GLY A 127 -6.76 13.61 6.20
C GLY A 127 -5.78 13.79 5.03
N VAL A 128 -5.26 12.69 4.50
CA VAL A 128 -4.46 12.67 3.26
C VAL A 128 -5.36 13.00 2.06
N HIS A 129 -6.53 12.37 1.98
CA HIS A 129 -7.59 12.78 1.06
C HIS A 129 -8.62 13.65 1.77
N ALA A 130 -9.01 14.74 1.13
CA ALA A 130 -9.81 15.78 1.76
C ALA A 130 -11.28 15.39 2.03
N ARG A 131 -11.89 14.60 1.14
CA ARG A 131 -13.29 14.15 1.23
C ARG A 131 -13.57 13.15 2.36
N GLU A 132 -12.52 12.60 2.97
CA GLU A 132 -12.60 11.52 3.98
C GLU A 132 -12.86 12.09 5.38
N ARG A 133 -14.03 12.70 5.53
CA ARG A 133 -14.41 13.50 6.72
C ARG A 133 -14.40 12.65 7.99
N GLY A 134 -13.77 13.18 9.03
CA GLY A 134 -13.60 12.53 10.34
C GLY A 134 -12.22 11.89 10.56
N GLY A 135 -11.38 11.78 9.53
CA GLY A 135 -10.00 11.27 9.68
C GLY A 135 -9.18 12.03 10.73
N PRO A 136 -9.06 13.37 10.65
CA PRO A 136 -8.39 14.18 11.66
C PRO A 136 -9.03 14.07 13.05
N ASP A 137 -10.36 14.06 13.11
CA ASP A 137 -11.14 13.94 14.35
C ASP A 137 -10.78 12.67 15.12
N ASN A 138 -10.73 11.52 14.43
CA ASN A 138 -10.43 10.22 15.03
C ASN A 138 -9.05 10.20 15.71
N ILE A 139 -8.03 10.76 15.05
CA ILE A 139 -6.68 10.88 15.63
C ILE A 139 -6.70 11.81 16.84
N ILE A 140 -7.27 13.02 16.71
CA ILE A 140 -7.27 14.03 17.77
C ILE A 140 -8.00 13.53 19.03
N TYR A 141 -9.16 12.91 18.86
CA TYR A 141 -9.95 12.40 19.98
C TYR A 141 -9.28 11.21 20.67
N PHE A 142 -8.70 10.28 19.91
CA PHE A 142 -7.96 9.16 20.49
C PHE A 142 -6.76 9.64 21.31
N LEU A 143 -5.95 10.56 20.76
CA LEU A 143 -4.80 11.12 21.47
C LEU A 143 -5.21 11.89 22.71
N SER A 144 -6.33 12.63 22.64
CA SER A 144 -6.88 13.31 23.81
C SER A 144 -7.31 12.34 24.90
N ASP A 145 -7.99 11.25 24.54
CA ASP A 145 -8.41 10.22 25.50
C ASP A 145 -7.22 9.62 26.25
N LEU A 146 -6.13 9.27 25.54
CA LEU A 146 -4.92 8.74 26.17
C LEU A 146 -4.30 9.72 27.16
N LEU A 147 -4.12 10.98 26.74
CA LEU A 147 -3.52 12.03 27.57
C LEU A 147 -4.38 12.34 28.81
N TRP A 148 -5.69 12.41 28.62
CA TRP A 148 -6.65 12.62 29.70
C TRP A 148 -6.61 11.46 30.70
N ALA A 149 -6.65 10.21 30.23
CA ALA A 149 -6.67 9.02 31.09
C ALA A 149 -5.38 8.86 31.90
N ASP A 150 -4.21 9.10 31.30
CA ASP A 150 -2.92 9.09 32.02
C ASP A 150 -2.89 10.15 33.13
N LYS A 151 -3.33 11.38 32.82
CA LYS A 151 -3.38 12.49 33.78
C LYS A 151 -4.33 12.22 34.95
N HIS A 152 -5.45 11.54 34.70
CA HIS A 152 -6.45 11.23 35.73
C HIS A 152 -6.23 9.86 36.39
N ASN A 153 -5.15 9.14 36.04
CA ASN A 153 -4.82 7.82 36.56
C ASN A 153 -6.00 6.82 36.43
N THR A 154 -6.66 6.82 35.28
CA THR A 154 -7.83 5.98 35.00
C THR A 154 -7.66 5.20 33.69
N GLY A 155 -8.46 4.15 33.53
CA GLY A 155 -8.64 3.48 32.24
C GLY A 155 -9.58 4.24 31.30
N LEU A 156 -9.75 3.70 30.10
CA LEU A 156 -10.70 4.18 29.09
C LEU A 156 -11.75 3.10 28.83
N THR A 157 -12.99 3.50 28.55
CA THR A 157 -14.05 2.56 28.16
C THR A 157 -14.77 3.08 26.93
N TYR A 158 -14.81 2.24 25.91
CA TYR A 158 -15.45 2.45 24.62
C TYR A 158 -16.61 1.45 24.52
N GLU A 159 -17.77 1.88 25.02
CA GLU A 159 -18.94 1.02 25.19
C GLU A 159 -18.64 -0.23 26.04
N ASN A 160 -18.68 -1.42 25.47
CA ASN A 160 -18.42 -2.71 26.15
C ASN A 160 -16.93 -3.10 26.16
N GLN A 161 -16.05 -2.31 25.54
CA GLN A 161 -14.61 -2.55 25.55
C GLN A 161 -13.91 -1.61 26.53
N SER A 162 -13.22 -2.16 27.53
CA SER A 162 -12.49 -1.40 28.53
C SER A 162 -10.99 -1.66 28.46
N TYR A 163 -10.20 -0.61 28.66
CA TYR A 163 -8.75 -0.62 28.74
C TYR A 163 -8.32 -0.05 30.08
N THR A 164 -7.39 -0.73 30.75
CA THR A 164 -6.89 -0.31 32.06
C THR A 164 -5.97 0.91 31.95
N VAL A 165 -5.68 1.56 33.07
CA VAL A 165 -4.66 2.62 33.12
C VAL A 165 -3.27 2.09 32.69
N SER A 166 -2.99 0.80 32.92
CA SER A 166 -1.75 0.17 32.47
C SER A 166 -1.69 0.08 30.95
N ASP A 167 -2.81 -0.26 30.30
CA ASP A 167 -2.92 -0.31 28.84
C ASP A 167 -2.70 1.09 28.22
N VAL A 168 -3.33 2.12 28.80
CA VAL A 168 -3.14 3.52 28.38
C VAL A 168 -1.66 3.93 28.49
N ARG A 169 -1.00 3.60 29.60
CA ARG A 169 0.42 3.92 29.81
C ARG A 169 1.34 3.10 28.92
N ALA A 170 1.00 1.85 28.62
CA ALA A 170 1.72 1.04 27.65
C ALA A 170 1.64 1.67 26.25
N ALA A 171 0.45 2.08 25.81
CA ALA A 171 0.25 2.78 24.54
C ALA A 171 1.07 4.09 24.48
N LEU A 172 0.99 4.95 25.50
CA LEU A 172 1.77 6.18 25.54
C LEU A 172 3.30 5.92 25.62
N GLY A 173 3.71 4.85 26.30
CA GLY A 173 5.11 4.46 26.46
C GLY A 173 5.81 4.09 25.15
N VAL A 174 5.07 3.60 24.15
CA VAL A 174 5.57 3.33 22.79
C VAL A 174 6.05 4.61 22.09
N GLY A 175 5.43 5.75 22.43
CA GLY A 175 5.62 7.02 21.75
C GLY A 175 4.97 7.07 20.38
N ILE A 176 4.28 8.19 20.12
CA ILE A 176 3.42 8.38 18.95
C ILE A 176 3.84 9.67 18.25
N ALA A 177 4.35 9.57 17.03
CA ALA A 177 4.34 10.68 16.09
C ALA A 177 2.96 10.77 15.43
N PHE A 178 2.50 11.97 15.07
CA PHE A 178 1.23 12.11 14.35
C PHE A 178 1.16 13.37 13.49
N ILE A 179 0.46 13.27 12.36
CA ILE A 179 -0.03 14.41 11.56
C ILE A 179 -1.53 14.19 11.31
N PRO A 180 -2.44 14.88 12.01
CA PRO A 180 -3.86 14.57 11.95
C PRO A 180 -4.52 15.05 10.66
N ALA A 181 -3.97 16.08 10.03
CA ALA A 181 -4.42 16.63 8.75
C ALA A 181 -3.22 16.88 7.84
N VAL A 182 -2.90 15.89 7.01
CA VAL A 182 -1.82 15.98 6.03
C VAL A 182 -2.16 16.98 4.92
N ASN A 183 -3.42 17.06 4.50
CA ASN A 183 -3.90 17.90 3.40
C ASN A 183 -4.84 19.03 3.88
N PRO A 184 -4.33 20.01 4.64
CA PRO A 184 -5.19 21.06 5.22
C PRO A 184 -5.90 21.90 4.14
N ASP A 185 -5.26 22.13 2.99
CA ASP A 185 -5.85 22.92 1.90
C ASP A 185 -6.99 22.19 1.21
N GLY A 186 -6.80 20.90 0.93
CA GLY A 186 -7.85 20.07 0.35
C GLY A 186 -9.04 19.98 1.29
N ILE A 187 -8.80 19.75 2.59
CA ILE A 187 -9.86 19.65 3.61
C ILE A 187 -10.68 20.94 3.65
N ASP A 188 -10.03 22.11 3.73
CA ASP A 188 -10.73 23.39 3.70
C ASP A 188 -11.55 23.59 2.42
N HIS A 189 -10.99 23.20 1.27
CA HIS A 189 -11.69 23.27 -0.01
C HIS A 189 -12.93 22.37 -0.04
N ASP A 190 -12.80 21.10 0.39
CA ASP A 190 -13.93 20.17 0.44
C ASP A 190 -15.02 20.66 1.39
N GLN A 191 -14.63 21.12 2.58
CA GLN A 191 -15.54 21.61 3.61
C GLN A 191 -16.33 22.86 3.16
N LYS A 192 -15.71 23.74 2.36
CA LYS A 192 -16.37 24.95 1.84
C LYS A 192 -17.25 24.72 0.62
N THR A 193 -16.89 23.74 -0.20
CA THR A 193 -17.53 23.53 -1.51
C THR A 193 -18.48 22.36 -1.54
N ASP A 194 -18.37 21.45 -0.56
CA ASP A 194 -19.01 20.14 -0.56
C ASP A 194 -18.81 19.41 -1.90
N SER A 195 -17.64 19.54 -2.53
CA SER A 195 -17.39 18.99 -3.88
C SER A 195 -16.93 17.53 -3.88
N CYS A 196 -16.72 16.93 -2.71
CA CYS A 196 -16.12 15.62 -2.55
C CYS A 196 -14.68 15.59 -3.09
N TRP A 197 -13.94 16.66 -2.77
CA TRP A 197 -12.58 16.90 -3.25
C TRP A 197 -11.60 15.93 -2.60
N ARG A 198 -10.74 15.29 -3.40
CA ARG A 198 -9.77 14.29 -2.92
C ARG A 198 -8.37 14.87 -2.70
N LYS A 199 -7.83 15.53 -3.72
CA LYS A 199 -6.41 15.90 -3.86
C LYS A 199 -5.98 17.07 -2.97
N ASN A 200 -4.71 17.45 -3.01
CA ASN A 200 -4.29 18.75 -2.48
C ASN A 200 -4.76 19.92 -3.38
N ARG A 201 -4.24 21.13 -3.15
CA ARG A 201 -4.66 22.36 -3.87
C ARG A 201 -3.60 22.98 -4.78
N ARG A 202 -2.57 22.22 -5.18
CA ARG A 202 -1.55 22.73 -6.12
C ARG A 202 -2.17 23.16 -7.45
N SER A 203 -1.91 24.40 -7.88
CA SER A 203 -2.34 24.91 -9.18
C SER A 203 -1.36 24.50 -10.29
N PHE A 204 -1.90 24.02 -11.41
CA PHE A 204 -1.15 23.78 -12.66
C PHE A 204 -1.56 24.74 -13.79
N GLY A 205 -2.36 25.77 -13.47
CA GLY A 205 -2.99 26.64 -14.47
C GLY A 205 -4.15 25.95 -15.20
N ASN A 206 -4.86 26.71 -16.05
CA ASN A 206 -5.97 26.21 -16.89
C ASN A 206 -7.06 25.43 -16.13
N GLY A 207 -7.33 25.79 -14.88
CA GLY A 207 -8.33 25.13 -14.04
C GLY A 207 -7.94 23.74 -13.52
N LYS A 208 -6.72 23.26 -13.77
CA LYS A 208 -6.22 21.98 -13.22
C LYS A 208 -5.59 22.21 -11.85
N PHE A 209 -6.09 21.46 -10.86
CA PHE A 209 -5.63 21.54 -9.48
C PHE A 209 -5.39 20.16 -8.88
N GLY A 210 -4.43 20.11 -7.98
CA GLY A 210 -4.25 19.04 -7.02
C GLY A 210 -3.38 17.89 -7.51
N VAL A 211 -2.59 17.37 -6.60
CA VAL A 211 -1.88 16.09 -6.66
C VAL A 211 -2.51 15.15 -5.63
N ASP A 212 -2.65 13.88 -5.99
CA ASP A 212 -3.01 12.86 -5.01
C ASP A 212 -1.79 12.57 -4.13
N ILE A 213 -1.85 13.02 -2.87
CA ILE A 213 -0.75 12.88 -1.91
C ILE A 213 -0.40 11.41 -1.71
N ASN A 214 -1.40 10.52 -1.69
CA ASN A 214 -1.20 9.08 -1.54
C ASN A 214 -0.68 8.41 -2.83
N ARG A 215 -0.34 9.19 -3.85
CA ARG A 215 0.32 8.75 -5.09
C ARG A 215 1.60 9.52 -5.40
N ASN A 216 2.06 10.39 -4.52
CA ASN A 216 3.18 11.30 -4.78
C ASN A 216 4.52 10.82 -4.21
N PHE A 217 4.60 9.58 -3.72
CA PHE A 217 5.80 9.06 -3.07
C PHE A 217 6.85 8.55 -4.08
N ASN A 218 8.03 8.18 -3.59
CA ASN A 218 9.14 7.74 -4.44
C ASN A 218 9.17 6.21 -4.60
N ILE A 219 7.99 5.63 -4.81
CA ILE A 219 7.81 4.20 -5.03
C ILE A 219 6.82 3.99 -6.19
N PHE A 220 7.09 2.99 -7.03
CA PHE A 220 6.34 2.70 -8.26
C PHE A 220 6.11 3.90 -9.20
N ARG A 221 6.95 4.93 -9.11
CA ARG A 221 6.84 6.16 -9.92
C ARG A 221 6.73 5.87 -11.43
N ASP A 222 7.52 4.91 -11.89
CA ASP A 222 7.51 4.43 -13.27
C ASP A 222 6.50 3.28 -13.44
N PHE A 223 5.26 3.52 -13.02
CA PHE A 223 4.21 2.50 -12.93
C PHE A 223 3.96 1.78 -14.26
N LYS A 224 4.14 2.45 -15.40
CA LYS A 224 4.01 1.84 -16.74
C LYS A 224 5.09 0.80 -17.03
N ARG A 225 6.27 0.94 -16.44
CA ARG A 225 7.34 -0.07 -16.51
C ARG A 225 7.11 -1.20 -15.51
N VAL A 226 6.73 -0.88 -14.27
CA VAL A 226 6.68 -1.90 -13.20
C VAL A 226 5.43 -2.77 -13.22
N PHE A 227 4.26 -2.21 -13.58
CA PHE A 227 3.01 -2.95 -13.65
C PHE A 227 2.78 -3.59 -15.01
N SER A 228 2.06 -4.71 -14.98
CA SER A 228 1.59 -5.34 -16.21
C SER A 228 0.70 -4.39 -17.03
N PRO A 229 0.78 -4.43 -18.38
CA PRO A 229 -0.20 -3.76 -19.22
C PRO A 229 -1.64 -4.22 -18.98
N LYS A 230 -1.84 -5.39 -18.35
CA LYS A 230 -3.16 -5.91 -17.93
C LYS A 230 -3.60 -5.37 -16.56
N ALA A 231 -2.70 -4.77 -15.79
CA ALA A 231 -3.00 -4.26 -14.46
C ALA A 231 -3.90 -3.03 -14.53
N LYS A 232 -4.93 -3.00 -13.69
CA LYS A 232 -5.85 -1.85 -13.55
C LYS A 232 -5.38 -0.97 -12.40
N TYR A 233 -4.22 -0.34 -12.56
CA TYR A 233 -3.61 0.45 -11.50
C TYR A 233 -4.27 1.83 -11.31
N SER A 234 -4.17 2.36 -10.09
CA SER A 234 -4.74 3.64 -9.66
C SER A 234 -3.71 4.78 -9.68
N MET A 235 -3.11 5.07 -10.83
CA MET A 235 -2.08 6.09 -11.00
C MET A 235 -2.19 6.78 -12.36
N SER A 236 -2.10 8.12 -12.38
CA SER A 236 -2.21 8.90 -13.61
C SER A 236 -1.12 9.97 -13.76
N LEU A 237 -0.72 10.22 -15.01
CA LEU A 237 0.14 11.34 -15.40
C LEU A 237 -0.66 12.57 -15.85
N ASP A 238 -2.00 12.50 -15.96
CA ASP A 238 -2.83 13.66 -16.26
C ASP A 238 -3.17 14.42 -14.96
N ALA A 239 -2.81 15.70 -14.92
CA ALA A 239 -3.14 16.60 -13.82
C ALA A 239 -4.65 16.80 -13.59
N GLY A 240 -5.49 16.45 -14.57
CA GLY A 240 -6.95 16.41 -14.42
C GLY A 240 -7.48 15.22 -13.61
N SER A 241 -6.72 14.13 -13.52
CA SER A 241 -7.14 12.90 -12.85
C SER A 241 -7.17 13.03 -11.32
N GLN A 242 -8.06 12.28 -10.67
CA GLN A 242 -8.12 12.15 -9.21
C GLN A 242 -6.92 11.40 -8.63
N THR A 243 -6.22 10.59 -9.44
CA THR A 243 -5.01 9.83 -9.06
C THR A 243 -3.74 10.42 -9.66
N TYR A 244 -3.76 11.71 -9.97
CA TYR A 244 -2.58 12.37 -10.51
C TYR A 244 -1.40 12.28 -9.54
N ILE A 245 -0.33 11.60 -9.97
CA ILE A 245 0.84 11.29 -9.13
C ILE A 245 1.79 12.47 -8.89
N GLY A 246 1.50 13.61 -9.50
CA GLY A 246 2.32 14.82 -9.41
C GLY A 246 3.50 14.87 -10.40
N PRO A 247 4.11 16.06 -10.58
CA PRO A 247 5.16 16.28 -11.58
C PRO A 247 6.45 15.51 -11.30
N GLU A 248 6.76 15.21 -10.05
CA GLU A 248 7.92 14.43 -9.59
C GLU A 248 7.61 13.80 -8.21
N PRO A 249 8.35 12.76 -7.77
CA PRO A 249 8.18 12.22 -6.43
C PRO A 249 8.45 13.28 -5.37
N LEU A 250 7.66 13.28 -4.30
CA LEU A 250 7.75 14.22 -3.20
C LEU A 250 7.65 15.69 -3.65
N SER A 251 6.92 15.94 -4.74
CA SER A 251 6.72 17.29 -5.28
C SER A 251 5.87 18.16 -4.37
N GLU A 252 5.03 17.56 -3.53
CA GLU A 252 4.13 18.25 -2.63
C GLU A 252 4.73 18.40 -1.21
N PRO A 253 4.62 19.59 -0.57
CA PRO A 253 5.09 19.77 0.81
C PRO A 253 4.40 18.81 1.79
N GLU A 254 3.13 18.49 1.55
CA GLU A 254 2.38 17.52 2.35
C GLU A 254 3.05 16.14 2.35
N THR A 255 3.45 15.66 1.17
CA THR A 255 4.15 14.39 0.99
C THR A 255 5.57 14.42 1.59
N ARG A 256 6.29 15.55 1.44
CA ARG A 256 7.63 15.72 2.02
C ARG A 256 7.63 15.67 3.55
N ASN A 257 6.61 16.22 4.21
CA ASN A 257 6.51 16.16 5.66
C ASN A 257 6.43 14.71 6.17
N ILE A 258 5.65 13.85 5.51
CA ILE A 258 5.56 12.42 5.84
C ILE A 258 6.90 11.71 5.57
N ALA A 259 7.46 11.87 4.36
CA ALA A 259 8.72 11.24 3.99
C ALA A 259 9.88 11.66 4.90
N ASN A 260 9.85 12.89 5.41
CA ASN A 260 10.83 13.40 6.38
C ASN A 260 10.69 12.71 7.75
N VAL A 261 9.48 12.40 8.22
CA VAL A 261 9.28 11.62 9.45
C VAL A 261 9.87 10.22 9.31
N PHE A 262 9.56 9.51 8.22
CA PHE A 262 10.15 8.20 7.93
C PHE A 262 11.68 8.24 7.83
N LYS A 263 12.24 9.36 7.36
CA LYS A 263 13.70 9.53 7.21
C LYS A 263 14.39 9.83 8.54
N THR A 264 13.80 10.69 9.37
CA THR A 264 14.48 11.26 10.53
C THR A 264 14.18 10.51 11.82
N THR A 265 13.07 9.80 11.88
CA THR A 265 12.62 9.09 13.08
C THR A 265 12.99 7.60 12.99
N THR A 266 14.27 7.31 13.23
CA THR A 266 14.83 5.95 13.14
C THR A 266 14.31 4.95 14.18
N SER A 267 13.55 5.42 15.17
CA SER A 267 12.87 4.57 16.16
C SER A 267 11.54 4.00 15.67
N LEU A 268 11.00 4.45 14.54
CA LEU A 268 9.71 3.97 14.03
C LEU A 268 9.78 2.47 13.72
N SER A 269 8.77 1.72 14.16
CA SER A 269 8.57 0.32 13.78
C SER A 269 7.16 0.07 13.21
N TRP A 270 6.26 1.04 13.37
CA TRP A 270 4.85 0.95 13.01
C TRP A 270 4.36 2.27 12.41
N TYR A 271 3.57 2.18 11.35
CA TYR A 271 2.91 3.30 10.69
C TYR A 271 1.46 2.92 10.37
N LEU A 272 0.53 3.86 10.57
CA LEU A 272 -0.87 3.66 10.20
C LEU A 272 -1.45 4.93 9.57
N ASP A 273 -1.95 4.80 8.35
CA ASP A 273 -2.60 5.88 7.57
C ASP A 273 -4.13 5.73 7.62
N LEU A 274 -4.83 6.72 8.17
CA LEU A 274 -6.30 6.71 8.27
C LEU A 274 -6.94 7.27 7.01
N HIS A 275 -7.81 6.45 6.41
CA HIS A 275 -8.59 6.73 5.21
C HIS A 275 -10.08 6.37 5.41
N SER A 276 -10.95 6.74 4.47
CA SER A 276 -12.34 6.25 4.44
C SER A 276 -12.94 6.24 3.03
N ALA A 277 -14.01 5.48 2.76
CA ALA A 277 -14.72 4.56 3.66
C ALA A 277 -14.83 3.17 3.04
N LEU A 278 -14.35 2.14 3.75
CA LEU A 278 -14.43 0.73 3.32
C LEU A 278 -14.75 -0.28 4.41
N GLY A 279 -14.44 0.02 5.66
CA GLY A 279 -14.50 -0.99 6.70
C GLY A 279 -13.35 -1.98 6.56
N LYS A 280 -12.12 -1.51 6.31
CA LYS A 280 -10.96 -2.39 6.14
C LYS A 280 -9.74 -1.94 6.93
N ILE A 281 -9.00 -2.91 7.45
CA ILE A 281 -7.60 -2.73 7.84
C ILE A 281 -6.77 -3.42 6.76
N LEU A 282 -6.03 -2.63 6.02
CA LEU A 282 -5.22 -3.09 4.89
C LEU A 282 -3.76 -3.15 5.29
N TYR A 283 -3.09 -4.22 4.92
CA TYR A 283 -1.64 -4.37 5.06
C TYR A 283 -0.99 -4.47 3.69
N SER A 284 0.31 -4.16 3.63
CA SER A 284 1.06 -4.13 2.38
C SER A 284 1.14 -5.50 1.70
N TRP A 285 1.37 -5.57 0.38
CA TRP A 285 1.75 -4.46 -0.51
C TRP A 285 0.61 -3.90 -1.36
N GLY A 286 0.79 -2.68 -1.86
CA GLY A 286 -0.10 -2.06 -2.82
C GLY A 286 0.09 -2.54 -4.27
N ASP A 287 1.22 -3.16 -4.62
CA ASP A 287 1.55 -3.51 -6.01
C ASP A 287 1.18 -4.93 -6.43
N ASP A 288 1.35 -5.91 -5.54
CA ASP A 288 0.88 -7.29 -5.73
C ASP A 288 0.62 -8.00 -4.39
N PHE A 289 0.07 -9.22 -4.44
CA PHE A 289 -0.07 -10.08 -3.27
C PHE A 289 1.30 -10.40 -2.69
N ALA A 290 1.41 -10.37 -1.37
CA ALA A 290 2.64 -10.68 -0.68
C ALA A 290 2.93 -12.19 -0.72
N GLN A 291 4.21 -12.54 -0.78
CA GLN A 291 4.73 -13.89 -0.57
C GLN A 291 6.01 -13.86 0.25
N THR A 292 6.35 -14.96 0.91
CA THR A 292 7.43 -15.00 1.92
C THR A 292 8.59 -15.95 1.56
N GLU A 293 8.56 -16.55 0.37
CA GLU A 293 9.47 -17.61 -0.07
C GLU A 293 10.54 -17.12 -1.06
N ASP A 294 10.13 -16.53 -2.20
CA ASP A 294 11.04 -16.12 -3.28
C ASP A 294 11.50 -14.67 -3.10
N LYS A 295 12.68 -14.50 -2.49
CA LYS A 295 13.31 -13.20 -2.30
C LYS A 295 13.64 -12.45 -3.59
N LEU A 296 13.67 -13.14 -4.74
CA LEU A 296 13.94 -12.52 -6.03
C LEU A 296 12.71 -11.85 -6.64
N MET A 297 11.50 -12.27 -6.27
CA MET A 297 10.24 -11.60 -6.64
C MET A 297 10.02 -10.38 -5.76
N ASN A 298 10.75 -9.30 -6.03
CA ASN A 298 10.60 -8.04 -5.32
C ASN A 298 10.61 -6.85 -6.28
N TYR A 299 10.05 -5.73 -5.85
CA TYR A 299 9.84 -4.58 -6.73
C TYR A 299 11.13 -3.89 -7.21
N THR A 300 12.25 -4.13 -6.53
CA THR A 300 13.57 -3.60 -6.92
C THR A 300 14.23 -4.42 -8.02
N ASN A 301 13.76 -5.64 -8.28
CA ASN A 301 14.32 -6.53 -9.28
C ASN A 301 13.68 -6.29 -10.66
N PRO A 302 14.45 -5.77 -11.65
CA PRO A 302 13.91 -5.43 -12.97
C PRO A 302 13.50 -6.65 -13.81
N THR A 303 13.89 -7.87 -13.43
CA THR A 303 13.40 -9.10 -14.10
C THR A 303 11.87 -9.22 -14.05
N TRP A 304 11.24 -8.61 -13.04
CA TRP A 304 9.79 -8.67 -12.83
C TRP A 304 9.04 -7.41 -13.30
N ASP A 305 9.71 -6.51 -14.01
CA ASP A 305 9.05 -5.38 -14.65
C ASP A 305 7.96 -5.84 -15.63
N GLY A 306 6.82 -5.15 -15.61
CA GLY A 306 5.68 -5.47 -16.45
C GLY A 306 4.88 -6.69 -15.99
N LYS A 307 5.10 -7.21 -14.77
CA LYS A 307 4.43 -8.43 -14.27
C LYS A 307 3.43 -8.19 -13.15
N ARG A 308 3.52 -7.06 -12.46
CA ARG A 308 2.78 -6.77 -11.22
C ARG A 308 1.32 -6.38 -11.45
N GLY A 309 0.47 -6.63 -10.48
CA GLY A 309 -0.86 -6.03 -10.34
C GLY A 309 -1.98 -6.70 -11.15
N VAL A 310 -1.86 -7.98 -11.47
CA VAL A 310 -2.88 -8.72 -12.24
C VAL A 310 -3.82 -9.49 -11.30
N LEU A 311 -5.02 -8.94 -11.07
CA LEU A 311 -6.00 -9.45 -10.10
C LEU A 311 -6.98 -10.52 -10.63
N ASN A 312 -7.07 -10.75 -11.95
CA ASN A 312 -8.19 -11.50 -12.53
C ASN A 312 -8.05 -13.03 -12.34
N THR A 313 -9.16 -13.71 -12.06
CA THR A 313 -9.21 -15.12 -11.63
C THR A 313 -9.18 -16.14 -12.78
N GLU A 314 -9.41 -15.73 -14.02
CA GLU A 314 -9.31 -16.60 -15.21
C GLU A 314 -7.87 -16.74 -15.71
N ASP A 315 -7.08 -15.68 -15.56
CA ASP A 315 -5.66 -15.58 -15.86
C ASP A 315 -4.90 -15.34 -14.54
N LYS A 316 -5.05 -16.23 -13.55
CA LYS A 316 -4.09 -16.28 -12.42
C LYS A 316 -2.74 -16.72 -12.97
N SER A 317 -2.04 -15.85 -13.68
CA SER A 317 -0.61 -16.04 -13.79
C SER A 317 -0.07 -15.75 -12.40
N ASP A 318 0.25 -16.80 -11.63
CA ASP A 318 1.17 -16.78 -10.48
C ASP A 318 2.59 -16.32 -10.92
N GLU A 319 2.66 -15.40 -11.89
CA GLU A 319 3.90 -14.94 -12.51
C GLU A 319 4.65 -14.00 -11.56
N TYR A 320 3.94 -13.26 -10.70
CA TYR A 320 4.55 -12.40 -9.71
C TYR A 320 3.73 -12.31 -8.43
N LYS A 321 4.44 -12.24 -7.30
CA LYS A 321 3.96 -11.89 -5.96
C LYS A 321 5.07 -11.14 -5.23
N GLU A 322 4.75 -10.06 -4.52
CA GLU A 322 5.76 -9.20 -3.91
C GLU A 322 6.36 -9.86 -2.67
N TYR A 323 7.69 -9.91 -2.60
CA TYR A 323 8.36 -10.47 -1.44
C TYR A 323 8.14 -9.62 -0.20
N MET A 324 7.78 -10.28 0.90
CA MET A 324 7.79 -9.72 2.25
C MET A 324 8.52 -10.68 3.17
N GLU A 325 9.28 -10.17 4.14
CA GLU A 325 9.85 -11.03 5.16
C GLU A 325 8.73 -11.74 5.94
N PRO A 326 8.86 -13.03 6.27
CA PRO A 326 7.80 -13.78 6.98
C PRO A 326 7.32 -13.08 8.26
N ASP A 327 8.25 -12.53 9.04
CA ASP A 327 7.93 -11.82 10.29
C ASP A 327 7.14 -10.52 10.05
N ASP A 328 7.34 -9.84 8.92
CA ASP A 328 6.61 -8.62 8.56
C ASP A 328 5.19 -8.94 8.12
N PHE A 329 5.05 -9.95 7.25
CA PHE A 329 3.75 -10.41 6.78
C PHE A 329 2.87 -10.86 7.96
N GLU A 330 3.42 -11.71 8.84
CA GLU A 330 2.69 -12.17 10.03
C GLU A 330 2.41 -11.04 11.02
N ALA A 331 3.35 -10.11 11.23
CA ALA A 331 3.13 -8.98 12.12
C ALA A 331 1.97 -8.09 11.63
N GLN A 332 1.97 -7.70 10.35
CA GLN A 332 0.94 -6.84 9.77
C GLN A 332 -0.43 -7.53 9.72
N LYS A 333 -0.47 -8.79 9.31
CA LYS A 333 -1.71 -9.56 9.27
C LYS A 333 -2.31 -9.76 10.67
N ALA A 334 -1.50 -10.18 11.65
CA ALA A 334 -1.98 -10.46 13.00
C ALA A 334 -2.52 -9.20 13.70
N VAL A 335 -1.85 -8.05 13.56
CA VAL A 335 -2.37 -6.80 14.15
C VAL A 335 -3.64 -6.35 13.45
N SER A 336 -3.75 -6.54 12.13
CA SER A 336 -4.95 -6.20 11.37
C SER A 336 -6.15 -7.03 11.82
N GLU A 337 -5.97 -8.34 11.98
CA GLU A 337 -7.00 -9.25 12.49
C GLU A 337 -7.38 -8.94 13.94
N ARG A 338 -6.40 -8.57 14.78
CA ARG A 338 -6.64 -8.13 16.17
C ARG A 338 -7.52 -6.89 16.22
N MET A 339 -7.18 -5.86 15.44
CA MET A 339 -7.96 -4.62 15.34
C MET A 339 -9.39 -4.92 14.88
N VAL A 340 -9.54 -5.68 13.78
CA VAL A 340 -10.83 -6.04 13.20
C VAL A 340 -11.71 -6.77 14.23
N LYS A 341 -11.16 -7.74 14.95
CA LYS A 341 -11.88 -8.48 15.99
C LYS A 341 -12.43 -7.55 17.07
N ALA A 342 -11.62 -6.63 17.58
CA ALA A 342 -12.03 -5.70 18.62
C ALA A 342 -13.07 -4.68 18.12
N MET A 343 -12.86 -4.11 16.94
CA MET A 343 -13.78 -3.14 16.34
C MET A 343 -15.15 -3.73 16.04
N ASN A 344 -15.20 -4.95 15.50
CA ASN A 344 -16.45 -5.66 15.25
C ASN A 344 -17.17 -6.11 16.54
N GLY A 345 -16.48 -6.05 17.69
CA GLY A 345 -17.03 -6.34 19.01
C GLY A 345 -17.72 -5.16 19.70
N VAL A 346 -17.67 -3.96 19.14
CA VAL A 346 -18.25 -2.74 19.72
C VAL A 346 -19.23 -2.04 18.77
N GLY A 347 -20.18 -1.30 19.34
CA GLY A 347 -21.20 -0.57 18.58
C GLY A 347 -22.10 -1.45 17.72
N ASN A 348 -22.76 -0.81 16.75
CA ASN A 348 -23.73 -1.48 15.90
C ASN A 348 -23.09 -1.82 14.54
N GLY A 349 -22.64 -3.07 14.38
CA GLY A 349 -22.20 -3.62 13.10
C GLY A 349 -20.83 -4.29 13.17
N SER A 350 -20.74 -5.48 12.55
CA SER A 350 -19.51 -6.23 12.37
C SER A 350 -19.18 -6.27 10.88
N PHE A 351 -18.59 -5.19 10.37
CA PHE A 351 -18.32 -5.02 8.93
C PHE A 351 -16.83 -4.86 8.60
N TYR A 352 -15.94 -4.75 9.60
CA TYR A 352 -14.52 -4.63 9.33
C TYR A 352 -13.91 -5.94 8.85
N GLN A 353 -12.95 -5.83 7.92
CA GLN A 353 -12.17 -6.95 7.41
C GLN A 353 -10.68 -6.60 7.36
N ALA A 354 -9.82 -7.59 7.62
CA ALA A 354 -8.39 -7.48 7.35
C ALA A 354 -8.14 -8.01 5.94
N ALA A 355 -7.34 -7.30 5.14
CA ALA A 355 -7.07 -7.68 3.75
C ALA A 355 -5.71 -7.13 3.29
N GLU A 356 -5.13 -7.77 2.28
CA GLU A 356 -3.97 -7.18 1.59
C GLU A 356 -4.42 -5.98 0.75
N THR A 357 -3.58 -4.94 0.68
CA THR A 357 -3.92 -3.68 -0.01
C THR A 357 -4.22 -3.91 -1.50
N ILE A 358 -3.47 -4.82 -2.13
CA ILE A 358 -3.68 -5.24 -3.52
C ILE A 358 -5.11 -5.72 -3.82
N GLU A 359 -5.84 -6.27 -2.83
CA GLU A 359 -7.23 -6.71 -3.04
C GLU A 359 -8.15 -5.59 -3.50
N LEU A 360 -7.78 -4.34 -3.23
CA LEU A 360 -8.52 -3.20 -3.78
C LEU A 360 -8.18 -3.02 -5.26
N TYR A 361 -6.90 -2.76 -5.52
CA TYR A 361 -6.33 -2.51 -6.83
C TYR A 361 -4.82 -2.27 -6.69
N PRO A 362 -4.05 -2.45 -7.78
CA PRO A 362 -2.64 -2.10 -7.78
C PRO A 362 -2.44 -0.59 -7.66
N SER A 363 -1.67 -0.14 -6.68
CA SER A 363 -1.34 1.27 -6.49
C SER A 363 -0.07 1.45 -5.69
N GLN A 364 0.52 2.64 -5.77
CA GLN A 364 1.42 3.10 -4.72
C GLN A 364 0.59 3.75 -3.60
N ALA A 365 1.07 3.66 -2.37
CA ALA A 365 0.53 4.36 -1.21
C ALA A 365 1.61 4.82 -0.23
N THR A 366 1.23 5.64 0.74
CA THR A 366 2.11 6.06 1.84
C THR A 366 2.66 4.88 2.64
N THR A 367 1.87 3.79 2.75
CA THR A 367 2.29 2.56 3.43
C THR A 367 3.43 1.87 2.71
N ASP A 368 3.43 1.86 1.37
CA ASP A 368 4.53 1.31 0.58
C ASP A 368 5.81 2.15 0.76
N GLU A 369 5.70 3.49 0.79
CA GLU A 369 6.85 4.38 1.07
C GLU A 369 7.44 4.14 2.47
N ALA A 370 6.60 3.89 3.48
CA ALA A 370 7.05 3.60 4.84
C ALA A 370 7.96 2.35 4.88
N MET A 371 7.63 1.34 4.08
CA MET A 371 8.36 0.09 3.98
C MET A 371 9.56 0.16 3.02
N ALA A 372 9.47 1.02 2.01
CA ALA A 372 10.37 1.04 0.85
C ALA A 372 11.85 1.04 1.22
N LYS A 373 12.29 1.93 2.13
CA LYS A 373 13.72 2.06 2.45
C LYS A 373 14.35 0.78 2.99
N TYR A 374 13.60 0.01 3.80
CA TYR A 374 14.08 -1.24 4.34
C TYR A 374 14.18 -2.32 3.25
N TYR A 375 13.16 -2.44 2.41
CA TYR A 375 13.12 -3.41 1.30
C TYR A 375 14.06 -3.04 0.14
N ASP A 376 14.34 -1.75 -0.06
CA ASP A 376 15.40 -1.20 -0.91
C ASP A 376 16.81 -1.48 -0.38
N ARG A 377 16.92 -2.08 0.81
CA ARG A 377 18.20 -2.37 1.48
C ARG A 377 19.02 -1.12 1.76
N THR A 378 18.34 0.00 2.05
CA THR A 378 18.99 1.24 2.43
C THR A 378 19.67 1.07 3.78
N CYS A 379 20.99 1.25 3.83
CA CYS A 379 21.77 1.07 5.05
C CYS A 379 21.28 2.00 6.17
N GLY A 380 21.01 1.43 7.35
CA GLY A 380 20.51 2.18 8.49
C GLY A 380 19.01 2.48 8.43
N ALA A 381 18.28 2.05 7.40
CA ALA A 381 16.83 2.14 7.39
C ALA A 381 16.23 1.20 8.43
N ASN A 382 15.36 1.75 9.28
CA ASN A 382 14.51 0.99 10.16
C ASN A 382 13.37 0.34 9.37
N ARG A 383 13.00 -0.87 9.78
CA ARG A 383 11.84 -1.60 9.29
C ARG A 383 10.58 -1.01 9.92
N ILE A 384 9.65 -0.58 9.09
CA ILE A 384 8.37 0.00 9.51
C ILE A 384 7.26 -0.88 8.96
N ASN A 385 6.49 -1.55 9.83
CA ASN A 385 5.26 -2.23 9.42
C ASN A 385 4.15 -1.19 9.22
N ALA A 386 3.50 -1.22 8.06
CA ALA A 386 2.61 -0.16 7.63
C ALA A 386 1.20 -0.66 7.34
N LEU A 387 0.19 -0.03 7.91
CA LEU A 387 -1.21 -0.35 7.68
C LEU A 387 -1.98 0.85 7.13
N THR A 388 -2.99 0.58 6.32
CA THR A 388 -4.02 1.56 5.96
C THR A 388 -5.31 1.21 6.69
N PHE A 389 -5.88 2.15 7.44
CA PHE A 389 -7.15 1.98 8.13
C PHE A 389 -8.26 2.75 7.42
N GLU A 390 -9.06 2.02 6.66
CA GLU A 390 -10.24 2.53 5.94
C GLU A 390 -11.49 2.47 6.84
N PHE A 391 -11.69 3.50 7.65
CA PHE A 391 -12.79 3.55 8.62
C PHE A 391 -14.14 3.80 7.95
N GLY A 392 -15.21 3.34 8.60
CA GLY A 392 -16.59 3.55 8.17
C GLY A 392 -17.09 2.51 7.16
N GLU A 393 -18.36 2.13 7.31
CA GLU A 393 -19.02 1.14 6.47
C GLU A 393 -19.36 1.72 5.10
N THR A 394 -19.01 1.01 4.03
CA THR A 394 -19.62 1.23 2.72
C THR A 394 -20.40 -0.01 2.27
N LYS A 395 -21.66 0.19 1.87
CA LYS A 395 -22.51 -0.89 1.33
C LYS A 395 -22.46 -0.98 -0.20
N SER A 396 -21.98 0.08 -0.84
CA SER A 396 -21.80 0.17 -2.28
C SER A 396 -20.76 1.22 -2.61
N LEU A 397 -19.80 0.86 -3.44
CA LEU A 397 -18.83 1.80 -4.02
C LEU A 397 -19.36 2.48 -5.29
N ARG A 398 -20.57 2.10 -5.74
CA ARG A 398 -21.29 2.77 -6.83
C ARG A 398 -22.30 3.73 -6.23
N GLY A 399 -22.18 5.02 -6.56
CA GLY A 399 -23.15 6.03 -6.14
C GLY A 399 -22.55 7.43 -6.00
N ASP A 400 -23.33 8.31 -5.40
CA ASP A 400 -22.91 9.66 -5.04
C ASP A 400 -21.73 9.61 -4.04
N CYS A 401 -20.66 10.32 -4.38
CA CYS A 401 -19.45 10.41 -3.56
C CYS A 401 -19.76 10.86 -2.14
N LYS A 402 -20.69 11.81 -1.96
CA LYS A 402 -21.06 12.31 -0.63
C LYS A 402 -21.73 11.25 0.21
N ALA A 403 -22.59 10.43 -0.38
CA ALA A 403 -23.27 9.33 0.33
C ALA A 403 -22.29 8.26 0.86
N ILE A 404 -21.14 8.12 0.20
CA ILE A 404 -20.07 7.19 0.59
C ILE A 404 -19.15 7.84 1.63
N MET A 405 -18.69 9.06 1.36
CA MET A 405 -17.59 9.69 2.09
C MET A 405 -18.04 10.56 3.27
N TYR A 406 -19.27 11.10 3.23
CA TYR A 406 -19.76 12.02 4.26
C TYR A 406 -20.66 11.28 5.25
N PRO A 407 -20.22 11.13 6.51
CA PRO A 407 -21.03 10.45 7.50
C PRO A 407 -22.21 11.33 7.94
N ASP A 408 -23.34 10.70 8.26
CA ASP A 408 -24.34 11.29 9.15
C ASP A 408 -23.85 11.21 10.62
N ALA A 409 -24.60 11.78 11.58
CA ALA A 409 -24.21 11.80 12.98
C ALA A 409 -23.99 10.39 13.58
N LYS A 410 -24.83 9.43 13.19
CA LYS A 410 -24.77 8.05 13.67
C LYS A 410 -23.54 7.33 13.13
N LYS A 411 -23.28 7.43 11.83
CA LYS A 411 -22.07 6.90 11.18
C LYS A 411 -20.82 7.54 11.78
N TYR A 412 -20.82 8.86 11.99
CA TYR A 412 -19.68 9.55 12.59
C TYR A 412 -19.39 9.06 14.01
N ARG A 413 -20.41 8.98 14.87
CA ARG A 413 -20.27 8.40 16.22
C ARG A 413 -19.69 6.98 16.16
N GLN A 414 -20.21 6.15 15.27
CA GLN A 414 -19.76 4.77 15.07
C GLN A 414 -18.30 4.72 14.60
N ASN A 415 -17.91 5.60 13.68
CA ASN A 415 -16.54 5.72 13.18
C ASN A 415 -15.58 6.11 14.30
N VAL A 416 -15.93 7.10 15.14
CA VAL A 416 -15.08 7.51 16.29
C VAL A 416 -14.93 6.36 17.29
N LEU A 417 -16.00 5.62 17.57
CA LEU A 417 -15.95 4.44 18.44
C LEU A 417 -15.00 3.37 17.89
N HIS A 418 -15.22 2.96 16.63
CA HIS A 418 -14.45 1.90 15.99
C HIS A 418 -12.99 2.28 15.84
N THR A 419 -12.70 3.50 15.41
CA THR A 419 -11.31 3.97 15.27
C THR A 419 -10.60 4.08 16.61
N SER A 420 -11.27 4.54 17.68
CA SER A 420 -10.65 4.59 19.01
C SER A 420 -10.26 3.19 19.52
N VAL A 421 -11.12 2.20 19.30
CA VAL A 421 -10.84 0.80 19.66
C VAL A 421 -9.73 0.22 18.78
N GLY A 422 -9.80 0.40 17.46
CA GLY A 422 -8.78 -0.09 16.53
C GLY A 422 -7.41 0.52 16.78
N LEU A 423 -7.33 1.83 17.02
CA LEU A 423 -6.07 2.51 17.32
C LEU A 423 -5.49 2.06 18.68
N MET A 424 -6.33 1.85 19.69
CA MET A 424 -5.84 1.26 20.96
C MET A 424 -5.25 -0.13 20.72
N GLU A 425 -5.92 -0.98 19.95
CA GLU A 425 -5.41 -2.32 19.66
C GLU A 425 -4.11 -2.30 18.85
N PHE A 426 -3.98 -1.37 17.91
CA PHE A 426 -2.72 -1.14 17.20
C PHE A 426 -1.59 -0.73 18.17
N MET A 427 -1.88 0.21 19.08
CA MET A 427 -0.91 0.70 20.06
C MET A 427 -0.47 -0.37 21.05
N LEU A 428 -1.38 -1.19 21.54
CA LEU A 428 -1.06 -2.28 22.46
C LEU A 428 -0.25 -3.39 21.79
N ASN A 429 -0.47 -3.64 20.49
CA ASN A 429 0.40 -4.52 19.72
C ASN A 429 1.83 -3.96 19.65
N ALA A 430 1.97 -2.68 19.32
CA ALA A 430 3.28 -2.01 19.28
C ALA A 430 3.97 -1.97 20.66
N ALA A 431 3.21 -1.94 21.75
CA ALA A 431 3.73 -2.00 23.12
C ALA A 431 4.21 -3.40 23.52
N ALA A 432 3.52 -4.45 23.08
CA ALA A 432 3.81 -5.82 23.46
C ALA A 432 5.07 -6.41 22.78
N ARG A 433 5.50 -5.83 21.65
CA ARG A 433 6.61 -6.35 20.84
C ARG A 433 7.64 -5.26 20.58
N ASP A 434 8.92 -5.56 20.79
CA ASP A 434 10.00 -4.73 20.25
C ASP A 434 10.34 -5.21 18.83
N ASP A 435 9.62 -4.66 17.86
CA ASP A 435 9.78 -4.96 16.44
C ASP A 435 10.87 -4.08 15.78
N THR A 436 11.68 -3.37 16.58
CA THR A 436 12.73 -2.51 16.04
C THR A 436 13.79 -3.35 15.33
N LYS A 437 13.89 -3.14 14.02
CA LYS A 437 14.87 -3.80 13.17
C LYS A 437 15.45 -2.77 12.23
N ILE A 438 16.77 -2.78 12.08
CA ILE A 438 17.50 -1.89 11.19
C ILE A 438 18.22 -2.73 10.16
N TYR A 439 18.21 -2.29 8.91
CA TYR A 439 19.01 -2.89 7.87
C TYR A 439 20.51 -2.69 8.15
N ASN A 440 21.17 -3.74 8.64
CA ASN A 440 22.48 -3.68 9.29
C ASN A 440 23.67 -4.21 8.45
N LYS A 441 24.84 -3.68 8.80
CA LYS A 441 26.09 -3.48 8.04
C LYS A 441 26.86 -4.68 7.45
N LYS A 442 26.51 -5.95 7.68
CA LYS A 442 27.29 -7.08 7.10
C LYS A 442 27.15 -7.16 5.58
N ASP A 443 26.05 -6.67 5.03
CA ASP A 443 25.79 -6.57 3.59
C ASP A 443 26.15 -5.19 3.00
N CYS A 444 26.14 -4.13 3.82
CA CYS A 444 26.52 -2.76 3.41
C CYS A 444 28.01 -2.59 3.05
N VAL A 445 28.90 -3.51 3.46
CA VAL A 445 30.36 -3.40 3.26
C VAL A 445 30.83 -4.08 1.97
N LYS A 446 29.99 -4.89 1.30
CA LYS A 446 30.36 -5.53 0.03
C LYS A 446 30.32 -4.59 -1.16
N ASP A 447 29.55 -3.50 -1.06
CA ASP A 447 29.58 -2.40 -2.03
C ASP A 447 30.42 -1.25 -1.49
N GLY A 448 31.74 -1.39 -1.62
CA GLY A 448 32.69 -0.30 -1.44
C GLY A 448 32.53 0.79 -2.50
N LYS A 449 31.37 1.47 -2.51
CA LYS A 449 31.18 2.78 -3.12
C LYS A 449 30.34 3.63 -2.17
N SER A 450 31.03 4.60 -1.59
CA SER A 450 30.43 5.73 -0.91
C SER A 450 29.23 6.28 -1.68
N ASP A 451 28.10 6.26 -1.00
CA ASP A 451 26.95 7.16 -1.08
C ASP A 451 26.98 8.21 -2.21
N LYS A 452 26.29 7.88 -3.31
CA LYS A 452 25.73 8.84 -4.28
C LYS A 452 24.39 8.31 -4.82
N SER A 453 23.46 7.97 -3.94
CA SER A 453 22.05 7.80 -4.33
C SER A 453 21.27 9.03 -3.90
N GLY A 454 21.44 10.10 -4.68
CA GLY A 454 20.79 11.37 -4.51
C GLY A 454 20.99 12.21 -5.76
N GLN A 455 20.45 11.73 -6.89
CA GLN A 455 20.09 12.47 -8.10
C GLN A 455 19.75 11.48 -9.21
N SER A 456 18.49 11.43 -9.62
CA SER A 456 18.14 11.03 -10.98
C SER A 456 18.81 12.04 -11.92
N GLN A 457 19.97 11.68 -12.50
CA GLN A 457 20.63 12.57 -13.45
C GLN A 457 19.84 12.61 -14.76
N PRO A 458 19.63 13.81 -15.36
CA PRO A 458 18.96 13.93 -16.64
C PRO A 458 19.71 13.14 -17.72
N GLN A 459 18.99 12.58 -18.70
CA GLN A 459 19.57 11.77 -19.79
C GLN A 459 20.74 12.46 -20.55
N THR A 460 20.86 13.79 -20.48
CA THR A 460 21.99 14.56 -21.04
C THR A 460 23.31 14.35 -20.29
N GLN A 461 23.27 14.03 -18.99
CA GLN A 461 24.46 13.76 -18.17
C GLN A 461 25.02 12.34 -18.40
N ASN A 462 24.15 11.41 -18.81
CA ASN A 462 24.52 10.02 -19.14
C ASN A 462 25.42 9.95 -20.39
N TRP A 463 25.10 10.71 -21.45
CA TRP A 463 25.90 10.76 -22.67
C TRP A 463 27.31 11.33 -22.45
N VAL A 464 27.42 12.52 -21.84
CA VAL A 464 28.73 13.16 -21.60
C VAL A 464 29.61 12.24 -20.76
N THR A 465 29.05 11.61 -19.74
CA THR A 465 29.76 10.66 -18.88
C THR A 465 30.19 9.40 -19.63
N LYS A 466 29.33 8.81 -20.46
CA LYS A 466 29.66 7.65 -21.31
C LYS A 466 30.74 8.00 -22.34
N CYS A 467 30.62 9.14 -23.01
CA CYS A 467 31.58 9.63 -23.98
C CYS A 467 32.96 9.89 -23.36
N LEU A 468 33.03 10.53 -22.19
CA LEU A 468 34.29 10.77 -21.47
C LEU A 468 34.93 9.47 -20.98
N LYS A 469 34.15 8.45 -20.58
CA LYS A 469 34.67 7.11 -20.23
C LYS A 469 35.32 6.42 -21.43
N VAL A 470 34.72 6.55 -22.61
CA VAL A 470 35.27 6.02 -23.86
C VAL A 470 36.61 6.69 -24.18
N LEU A 471 36.67 8.03 -24.13
CA LEU A 471 37.91 8.77 -24.41
C LEU A 471 38.98 8.61 -23.33
N SER A 472 38.59 8.43 -22.06
CA SER A 472 39.50 8.12 -20.96
C SER A 472 40.21 6.77 -21.16
N THR A 473 39.51 5.78 -21.73
CA THR A 473 40.12 4.49 -22.07
C THR A 473 41.21 4.67 -23.15
N VAL A 474 40.93 5.43 -24.22
CA VAL A 474 41.93 5.74 -25.27
C VAL A 474 43.10 6.53 -24.69
N TYR A 475 42.82 7.48 -23.80
CA TYR A 475 43.85 8.29 -23.16
C TYR A 475 44.87 7.42 -22.41
N HIS A 476 44.41 6.39 -21.70
CA HIS A 476 45.28 5.49 -20.93
C HIS A 476 46.01 4.44 -21.80
N GLU A 477 45.44 4.07 -22.95
CA GLU A 477 46.09 3.14 -23.89
C GLU A 477 47.10 3.83 -24.81
N CYS A 478 46.94 5.14 -25.05
CA CYS A 478 47.93 5.95 -25.76
C CYS A 478 49.20 6.20 -24.92
N LYS A 479 50.31 5.55 -25.29
CA LYS A 479 51.62 5.74 -24.65
C LYS A 479 52.39 6.98 -25.13
N ALA A 480 51.98 7.60 -26.26
CA ALA A 480 52.64 8.76 -26.82
C ALA A 480 52.12 10.09 -26.20
N PRO A 481 53.00 11.00 -25.75
CA PRO A 481 52.59 12.28 -25.14
C PRO A 481 51.72 13.16 -26.05
N ASP A 482 51.98 13.17 -27.35
CA ASP A 482 51.22 13.99 -28.31
C ASP A 482 49.79 13.46 -28.52
N CYS A 483 49.60 12.13 -28.50
CA CYS A 483 48.26 11.54 -28.52
C CYS A 483 47.43 11.96 -27.30
N GLN A 484 48.02 11.90 -26.11
CA GLN A 484 47.35 12.29 -24.88
C GLN A 484 46.97 13.77 -24.87
N LYS A 485 47.82 14.61 -25.46
CA LYS A 485 47.58 16.06 -25.63
C LYS A 485 46.40 16.33 -26.58
N ASP A 486 46.34 15.62 -27.70
CA ASP A 486 45.24 15.74 -28.67
C ASP A 486 43.88 15.28 -28.09
N ILE A 487 43.86 14.16 -27.34
CA ILE A 487 42.64 13.68 -26.67
C ILE A 487 42.12 14.72 -25.66
N ARG A 488 43.00 15.31 -24.85
CA ARG A 488 42.60 16.35 -23.88
C ARG A 488 42.05 17.60 -24.56
N ARG A 489 42.62 17.99 -25.71
CA ARG A 489 42.17 19.16 -26.49
C ARG A 489 40.79 18.95 -27.11
N ASP A 490 40.53 17.76 -27.64
CA ASP A 490 39.36 17.52 -28.50
C ASP A 490 38.19 16.83 -27.78
N ALA A 491 38.42 16.17 -26.63
CA ALA A 491 37.36 15.55 -25.82
C ALA A 491 36.18 16.49 -25.45
N PRO A 492 36.40 17.77 -25.07
CA PRO A 492 35.30 18.70 -24.77
C PRO A 492 34.43 19.03 -26.00
N LYS A 493 35.00 18.97 -27.21
CA LYS A 493 34.28 19.21 -28.47
C LYS A 493 33.49 17.98 -28.91
N THR A 494 34.00 16.79 -28.60
CA THR A 494 33.36 15.51 -28.92
C THR A 494 32.21 15.21 -27.96
N CYS A 495 32.45 15.34 -26.66
CA CYS A 495 31.50 15.02 -25.59
C CYS A 495 30.65 16.24 -25.18
N THR A 496 29.79 16.70 -26.08
CA THR A 496 28.86 17.82 -25.84
C THR A 496 27.65 17.43 -25.00
N LYS A 497 26.96 18.41 -24.38
CA LYS A 497 25.75 18.17 -23.53
C LYS A 497 24.59 17.43 -24.23
N GLN A 498 24.58 17.40 -25.56
CA GLN A 498 23.60 16.64 -26.37
C GLN A 498 24.33 15.57 -27.20
N GLN A 499 23.77 14.35 -27.21
CA GLN A 499 24.22 13.25 -28.05
C GLN A 499 23.75 13.47 -29.50
N PRO A 500 24.63 13.37 -30.51
CA PRO A 500 24.21 13.41 -31.91
C PRO A 500 23.29 12.22 -32.23
N GLN A 501 22.14 12.50 -32.85
CA GLN A 501 21.30 11.50 -33.48
C GLN A 501 21.42 11.66 -35.01
N PRO A 502 21.53 10.59 -35.81
CA PRO A 502 21.47 9.15 -35.49
C PRO A 502 22.82 8.51 -35.07
N LYS A 503 22.83 7.22 -34.65
CA LYS A 503 24.03 6.45 -34.22
C LYS A 503 25.24 6.63 -35.14
N ARG A 504 25.04 6.72 -36.46
CA ARG A 504 26.09 6.97 -37.45
C ARG A 504 26.81 8.32 -37.23
N ALA A 505 26.06 9.40 -36.98
CA ALA A 505 26.62 10.72 -36.70
C ALA A 505 27.35 10.78 -35.34
N CYS A 506 26.88 9.99 -34.36
CA CYS A 506 27.58 9.81 -33.09
C CYS A 506 28.93 9.09 -33.28
N MET A 507 28.96 8.00 -34.05
CA MET A 507 30.19 7.26 -34.34
C MET A 507 31.22 8.08 -35.13
N GLU A 508 30.78 8.92 -36.08
CA GLU A 508 31.68 9.81 -36.83
C GLU A 508 32.42 10.82 -35.94
N ARG A 509 31.86 11.21 -34.79
CA ARG A 509 32.57 12.08 -33.83
C ARG A 509 33.72 11.39 -33.11
N PHE A 510 33.70 10.07 -33.01
CA PHE A 510 34.81 9.29 -32.47
C PHE A 510 35.90 9.01 -33.52
N ARG A 511 35.60 9.23 -34.81
CA ARG A 511 36.50 8.95 -35.95
C ARG A 511 37.93 9.46 -35.78
N PRO A 512 38.17 10.71 -35.32
CA PRO A 512 39.53 11.25 -35.14
C PRO A 512 40.34 10.52 -34.07
N PHE A 513 39.71 9.78 -33.15
CA PHE A 513 40.41 9.07 -32.08
C PHE A 513 40.80 7.63 -32.46
N PHE A 514 40.22 7.07 -33.53
CA PHE A 514 40.63 5.74 -34.03
C PHE A 514 42.05 5.74 -34.58
N THR A 515 42.48 6.83 -35.20
CA THR A 515 43.86 7.02 -35.68
C THR A 515 44.85 7.10 -34.52
N HIS A 516 44.42 7.55 -33.36
CA HIS A 516 45.24 7.62 -32.14
C HIS A 516 45.43 6.26 -31.44
N CYS A 517 44.48 5.31 -31.58
CA CYS A 517 44.65 3.88 -31.19
C CYS A 517 45.60 3.11 -32.15
N GLY A 518 46.20 3.77 -33.14
CA GLY A 518 46.75 3.22 -34.38
C GLY A 518 47.96 2.28 -34.32
N GLN A 519 48.23 1.58 -33.22
CA GLN A 519 49.29 0.55 -33.16
C GLN A 519 48.87 -0.76 -32.47
N SER A 520 47.62 -0.90 -32.03
CA SER A 520 47.11 -2.15 -31.47
C SER A 520 45.72 -2.48 -32.03
N GLN A 521 45.62 -3.59 -32.76
CA GLN A 521 44.35 -4.10 -33.28
C GLN A 521 43.33 -4.34 -32.16
N ALA A 522 43.80 -4.79 -30.98
CA ALA A 522 42.96 -4.98 -29.80
C ALA A 522 42.40 -3.66 -29.23
N CYS A 523 43.16 -2.56 -29.27
CA CYS A 523 42.69 -1.21 -28.90
C CYS A 523 41.55 -0.77 -29.82
N GLN A 524 41.73 -0.96 -31.12
CA GLN A 524 40.76 -0.54 -32.14
C GLN A 524 39.43 -1.30 -32.02
N GLU A 525 39.48 -2.62 -31.81
CA GLU A 525 38.29 -3.45 -31.65
C GLU A 525 37.52 -3.11 -30.36
N GLN A 526 38.22 -2.97 -29.23
CA GLN A 526 37.59 -2.61 -27.96
C GLN A 526 37.02 -1.19 -27.97
N PHE A 527 37.73 -0.24 -28.60
CA PHE A 527 37.27 1.13 -28.72
C PHE A 527 36.04 1.24 -29.62
N SER A 528 36.04 0.57 -30.77
CA SER A 528 34.88 0.55 -31.69
C SER A 528 33.62 0.00 -31.01
N LYS A 529 33.77 -1.07 -30.24
CA LYS A 529 32.68 -1.66 -29.43
C LYS A 529 32.15 -0.68 -28.39
N ARG A 530 33.03 -0.09 -27.57
CA ARG A 530 32.65 0.85 -26.50
C ARG A 530 32.06 2.16 -27.03
N ALA A 531 32.58 2.68 -28.14
CA ALA A 531 32.00 3.81 -28.84
C ALA A 531 30.60 3.46 -29.39
N GLY A 532 30.42 2.24 -29.90
CA GLY A 532 29.13 1.70 -30.33
C GLY A 532 28.09 1.64 -29.20
N ASP A 533 28.48 1.17 -28.02
CA ASP A 533 27.64 1.09 -26.81
C ASP A 533 27.29 2.48 -26.27
N ALA A 534 28.22 3.44 -26.38
CA ALA A 534 27.96 4.83 -26.01
C ALA A 534 27.02 5.53 -27.00
N CYS A 535 27.06 5.15 -28.27
CA CYS A 535 26.24 5.69 -29.35
C CYS A 535 24.93 4.93 -29.58
N GLU A 536 24.64 3.89 -28.80
CA GLU A 536 23.44 3.07 -28.96
C GLU A 536 22.16 3.88 -28.65
N GLN A 537 21.20 3.81 -29.57
CA GLN A 537 19.86 4.34 -29.36
C GLN A 537 19.00 3.25 -28.71
N VAL A 538 18.18 3.63 -27.72
CA VAL A 538 17.05 2.79 -27.28
C VAL A 538 16.10 2.66 -28.48
N PRO A 539 15.64 1.46 -28.86
CA PRO A 539 14.86 1.29 -30.09
C PRO A 539 13.57 2.11 -30.07
N SER A 540 13.37 2.89 -31.13
CA SER A 540 12.08 3.50 -31.47
C SER A 540 11.07 2.41 -31.85
N GLN A 541 9.84 2.50 -31.34
CA GLN A 541 8.69 1.78 -31.87
C GLN A 541 8.58 2.00 -33.39
N GLN A 542 8.58 0.92 -34.18
CA GLN A 542 7.67 0.61 -35.29
C GLN A 542 8.30 -0.20 -36.44
N GLN A 543 7.44 -1.08 -36.99
CA GLN A 543 7.52 -1.83 -38.26
C GLN A 543 8.43 -3.07 -38.30
N GLN A 544 7.77 -4.24 -38.27
CA GLN A 544 7.82 -5.19 -39.39
C GLN A 544 6.67 -6.21 -39.29
N ASN A 545 5.66 -6.02 -40.15
CA ASN A 545 4.97 -7.11 -40.82
C ASN A 545 5.98 -7.74 -41.79
N GLN A 546 6.20 -9.06 -41.71
CA GLN A 546 6.42 -9.97 -42.84
C GLN A 546 6.59 -11.42 -42.34
N SER A 547 5.83 -12.34 -42.94
CA SER A 547 5.88 -13.80 -42.73
C SER A 547 7.23 -14.41 -43.11
N PRO A 548 7.52 -15.65 -42.66
CA PRO A 548 7.54 -16.74 -43.66
C PRO A 548 6.97 -18.10 -43.20
N SER A 549 6.84 -18.95 -44.22
CA SER A 549 6.26 -20.29 -44.37
C SER A 549 6.47 -21.36 -43.29
N GLN A 550 5.40 -22.13 -43.10
CA GLN A 550 5.30 -23.60 -43.05
C GLN A 550 6.54 -24.41 -42.66
N THR A 551 6.42 -25.13 -41.54
CA THR A 551 6.96 -26.50 -41.42
C THR A 551 6.07 -27.32 -40.51
N THR A 552 5.54 -28.40 -41.08
CA THR A 552 4.73 -29.46 -40.47
C THR A 552 5.60 -30.30 -39.53
N THR A 553 5.15 -30.54 -38.29
CA THR A 553 5.65 -31.66 -37.49
C THR A 553 4.52 -32.34 -36.72
N GLN A 554 4.55 -33.67 -36.79
CA GLN A 554 3.51 -34.62 -36.40
C GLN A 554 3.38 -34.79 -34.89
N GLN A 555 2.15 -35.02 -34.44
CA GLN A 555 1.79 -35.44 -33.09
C GLN A 555 2.21 -36.91 -32.84
N GLN A 556 2.79 -37.19 -31.67
CA GLN A 556 2.83 -38.53 -31.08
C GLN A 556 1.98 -38.58 -29.80
N PRO A 557 1.23 -39.67 -29.54
CA PRO A 557 0.41 -39.82 -28.35
C PRO A 557 1.21 -40.34 -27.14
N PRO A 558 0.80 -40.05 -25.90
CA PRO A 558 1.47 -40.50 -24.69
C PRO A 558 1.23 -41.99 -24.41
N PRO A 559 2.16 -42.68 -23.71
CA PRO A 559 2.08 -44.12 -23.46
C PRO A 559 1.08 -44.50 -22.36
N THR A 560 0.44 -45.64 -22.55
CA THR A 560 -0.54 -46.26 -21.66
C THR A 560 0.15 -47.17 -20.63
N ILE A 561 -0.14 -47.01 -19.34
CA ILE A 561 0.31 -47.94 -18.27
C ILE A 561 -0.92 -48.68 -17.69
N LYS A 562 -0.83 -50.01 -17.66
CA LYS A 562 -1.82 -50.95 -17.07
C LYS A 562 -1.63 -51.09 -15.54
N PRO A 563 -2.69 -51.35 -14.75
CA PRO A 563 -2.57 -51.60 -13.32
C PRO A 563 -2.22 -53.08 -13.00
N GLN A 564 -1.47 -53.30 -11.91
CA GLN A 564 -1.34 -54.60 -11.25
C GLN A 564 -1.94 -54.58 -9.83
N PRO A 565 -2.40 -55.74 -9.29
CA PRO A 565 -3.21 -55.82 -8.07
C PRO A 565 -2.43 -56.30 -6.82
N GLY A 566 -2.82 -55.80 -5.63
CA GLY A 566 -2.37 -56.34 -4.33
C GLY A 566 -2.88 -55.56 -3.11
N CYS A 567 -3.93 -56.06 -2.44
CA CYS A 567 -4.38 -55.63 -1.11
C CYS A 567 -3.39 -56.06 0.00
N ILE A 568 -3.33 -55.42 1.18
CA ILE A 568 -4.07 -55.81 2.41
C ILE A 568 -4.02 -54.71 3.51
N ARG A 569 -5.11 -54.62 4.29
CA ARG A 569 -5.45 -53.75 5.44
C ARG A 569 -4.60 -53.96 6.71
N LYS A 570 -4.56 -52.93 7.58
CA LYS A 570 -4.83 -53.07 9.04
C LYS A 570 -5.46 -51.80 9.65
N LYS A 571 -6.32 -52.02 10.65
CA LYS A 571 -7.28 -51.09 11.29
C LYS A 571 -7.00 -51.03 12.81
N ASN A 572 -7.34 -49.89 13.43
CA ASN A 572 -7.69 -49.65 14.85
C ASN A 572 -6.59 -49.24 15.85
N ALA A 573 -6.63 -47.98 16.29
CA ALA A 573 -5.99 -47.49 17.53
C ALA A 573 -6.80 -46.43 18.32
N ALA A 574 -8.00 -46.01 17.88
CA ALA A 574 -8.73 -44.91 18.52
C ALA A 574 -9.87 -45.35 19.48
N THR A 575 -10.21 -46.65 19.53
CA THR A 575 -11.39 -47.12 20.26
C THR A 575 -11.13 -47.44 21.75
N GLU A 576 -9.87 -47.67 22.15
CA GLU A 576 -9.55 -48.13 23.51
C GLU A 576 -9.12 -47.06 24.51
N GLN A 577 -8.93 -45.81 24.10
CA GLN A 577 -8.63 -44.72 25.04
C GLN A 577 -9.89 -44.11 25.71
N CYS A 578 -11.09 -44.31 25.17
CA CYS A 578 -12.32 -43.79 25.78
C CYS A 578 -12.87 -44.64 26.94
N LYS A 579 -12.44 -45.90 27.11
CA LYS A 579 -12.99 -46.79 28.13
C LYS A 579 -12.30 -46.71 29.50
N GLN A 580 -11.16 -46.04 29.63
CA GLN A 580 -10.37 -46.03 30.86
C GLN A 580 -10.70 -44.90 31.85
N ALA A 581 -11.61 -43.97 31.53
CA ALA A 581 -11.85 -42.78 32.35
C ALA A 581 -13.07 -42.84 33.30
N GLN A 582 -13.84 -43.94 33.36
CA GLN A 582 -14.98 -44.17 34.29
C GLN A 582 -15.76 -42.91 34.77
N LYS A 583 -16.37 -42.15 33.85
CA LYS A 583 -17.32 -41.07 34.19
C LYS A 583 -18.57 -41.15 33.30
N LYS A 584 -19.72 -40.84 33.90
CA LYS A 584 -21.07 -41.24 33.43
C LYS A 584 -21.64 -40.23 32.43
N SER A 585 -21.68 -40.64 31.17
CA SER A 585 -22.45 -40.06 30.04
C SER A 585 -21.73 -39.05 29.12
N GLN A 586 -22.09 -39.13 27.83
CA GLN A 586 -21.52 -38.37 26.70
C GLN A 586 -21.69 -36.85 26.84
N ALA A 587 -22.74 -36.40 27.53
CA ALA A 587 -23.03 -34.99 27.73
C ALA A 587 -22.02 -34.28 28.67
N ASP A 588 -21.26 -35.04 29.47
CA ASP A 588 -20.20 -34.48 30.32
C ASP A 588 -18.86 -34.36 29.58
N CYS A 589 -18.67 -35.06 28.44
CA CYS A 589 -17.50 -34.85 27.56
C CYS A 589 -17.68 -33.63 26.65
N ASP A 590 -18.92 -33.28 26.31
CA ASP A 590 -19.21 -32.21 25.34
C ASP A 590 -19.21 -30.80 25.95
N LYS A 591 -18.88 -30.65 27.24
CA LYS A 591 -18.91 -29.36 27.96
C LYS A 591 -17.55 -28.69 28.20
N GLU A 592 -16.43 -29.33 27.87
CA GLU A 592 -15.12 -28.66 27.88
C GLU A 592 -14.28 -29.08 26.65
N GLY A 593 -13.99 -28.11 25.77
CA GLY A 593 -13.11 -28.24 24.60
C GLY A 593 -13.87 -28.05 23.27
N PHE A 594 -14.24 -26.84 22.85
CA PHE A 594 -13.36 -25.87 22.17
C PHE A 594 -12.36 -26.50 21.18
N ASP A 595 -12.46 -26.05 19.92
CA ASP A 595 -11.57 -26.29 18.77
C ASP A 595 -11.95 -27.40 17.76
N LEU A 596 -13.12 -27.24 17.12
CA LEU A 596 -13.56 -28.04 15.96
C LEU A 596 -13.88 -27.18 14.73
N TYR A 597 -13.15 -26.08 14.54
CA TYR A 597 -13.12 -25.36 13.25
C TYR A 597 -11.89 -25.72 12.41
N ASN A 598 -10.85 -26.34 13.01
CA ASN A 598 -9.58 -26.62 12.33
C ASN A 598 -9.42 -28.04 11.73
N THR A 599 -10.42 -28.92 11.83
CA THR A 599 -10.27 -30.32 11.37
C THR A 599 -11.21 -30.69 10.21
N CYS A 600 -11.64 -29.71 9.40
CA CYS A 600 -12.41 -29.96 8.18
C CYS A 600 -11.58 -29.89 6.88
N GLN A 601 -10.27 -29.66 6.96
CA GLN A 601 -9.38 -29.71 5.79
C GLN A 601 -8.75 -31.09 5.50
N ALA A 602 -8.82 -32.05 6.43
CA ALA A 602 -8.08 -33.31 6.28
C ALA A 602 -8.82 -34.43 5.51
N CYS A 603 -10.13 -34.30 5.22
CA CYS A 603 -10.90 -35.38 4.56
C CYS A 603 -11.24 -35.14 3.08
N VAL A 604 -11.11 -33.93 2.55
CA VAL A 604 -11.52 -33.61 1.17
C VAL A 604 -10.34 -33.54 0.19
N GLY A 605 -9.11 -33.37 0.70
CA GLY A 605 -7.89 -33.27 -0.10
C GLY A 605 -7.67 -34.40 -1.13
N PRO A 606 -7.92 -35.69 -0.80
CA PRO A 606 -7.61 -36.78 -1.74
C PRO A 606 -8.63 -36.99 -2.87
N LEU A 607 -9.80 -36.33 -2.89
CA LEU A 607 -10.89 -36.60 -3.85
C LEU A 607 -11.12 -35.50 -4.90
N LEU A 608 -10.39 -34.38 -4.80
CA LEU A 608 -10.42 -33.30 -5.79
C LEU A 608 -9.97 -33.68 -7.21
N PRO A 609 -9.09 -34.68 -7.45
CA PRO A 609 -8.73 -35.08 -8.82
C PRO A 609 -9.87 -35.78 -9.57
N THR A 610 -10.82 -36.40 -8.87
CA THR A 610 -11.92 -37.17 -9.49
C THR A 610 -13.06 -36.27 -9.99
N PHE A 611 -13.15 -35.03 -9.48
CA PHE A 611 -14.16 -34.04 -9.91
C PHE A 611 -13.89 -33.47 -11.30
N LYS A 612 -12.63 -33.42 -11.75
CA LYS A 612 -12.25 -32.82 -13.05
C LYS A 612 -12.61 -33.68 -14.28
N GLY A 613 -13.05 -34.92 -14.09
CA GLY A 613 -13.36 -35.85 -15.19
C GLY A 613 -14.85 -36.01 -15.53
N CYS A 614 -15.78 -35.54 -14.70
CA CYS A 614 -17.22 -35.61 -15.01
C CYS A 614 -17.72 -34.24 -15.48
N GLY A 615 -18.07 -34.14 -16.76
CA GLY A 615 -18.84 -33.01 -17.29
C GLY A 615 -20.26 -32.92 -16.70
N GLU A 616 -21.08 -32.01 -17.23
CA GLU A 616 -22.41 -31.59 -16.72
C GLU A 616 -23.54 -32.64 -16.73
N ALA A 617 -23.24 -33.93 -16.57
CA ALA A 617 -24.26 -34.96 -16.40
C ALA A 617 -24.71 -35.05 -14.93
N ALA A 618 -25.97 -34.67 -14.66
CA ALA A 618 -26.59 -34.67 -13.32
C ALA A 618 -26.51 -36.04 -12.61
N GLU A 619 -26.49 -37.14 -13.35
CA GLU A 619 -26.39 -38.49 -12.80
C GLU A 619 -25.01 -38.85 -12.22
N CYS A 620 -23.92 -38.17 -12.63
CA CYS A 620 -22.58 -38.40 -12.07
C CYS A 620 -22.45 -37.75 -10.68
N ARG A 621 -22.96 -36.51 -10.52
CA ARG A 621 -22.97 -35.81 -9.23
C ARG A 621 -23.80 -36.55 -8.18
N GLY A 622 -24.96 -37.08 -8.56
CA GLY A 622 -25.83 -37.82 -7.64
C GLY A 622 -25.16 -39.05 -7.03
N ARG A 623 -24.40 -39.81 -7.82
CA ARG A 623 -23.69 -41.01 -7.34
C ARG A 623 -22.51 -40.67 -6.43
N VAL A 624 -21.76 -39.61 -6.72
CA VAL A 624 -20.63 -39.16 -5.89
C VAL A 624 -21.11 -38.61 -4.53
N LEU A 625 -22.20 -37.86 -4.51
CA LEU A 625 -22.82 -37.37 -3.27
C LEU A 625 -23.36 -38.50 -2.39
N GLN A 626 -23.94 -39.53 -2.98
CA GLN A 626 -24.47 -40.68 -2.24
C GLN A 626 -23.35 -41.52 -1.61
N ASP A 627 -22.20 -41.63 -2.28
CA ASP A 627 -21.05 -42.39 -1.76
C ASP A 627 -20.33 -41.66 -0.61
N ILE A 628 -20.38 -40.32 -0.61
CA ILE A 628 -19.92 -39.46 0.49
C ILE A 628 -20.85 -39.61 1.71
N LYS A 629 -22.17 -39.56 1.50
CA LYS A 629 -23.15 -39.75 2.59
C LYS A 629 -23.02 -41.11 3.27
N ASN A 630 -22.82 -42.17 2.49
CA ASN A 630 -22.67 -43.53 3.01
C ASN A 630 -21.35 -43.77 3.76
N LYS A 631 -20.28 -43.02 3.47
CA LYS A 631 -18.96 -43.17 4.10
C LYS A 631 -18.71 -42.23 5.28
N CYS A 632 -19.41 -41.09 5.35
CA CYS A 632 -19.22 -40.09 6.41
C CYS A 632 -20.27 -40.13 7.53
N GLN A 633 -21.27 -41.03 7.48
CA GLN A 633 -22.40 -41.12 8.43
C GLN A 633 -22.94 -39.74 8.87
N ILE A 634 -23.28 -38.90 7.89
CA ILE A 634 -24.01 -37.65 8.10
C ILE A 634 -25.46 -37.94 7.72
N SER A 635 -26.41 -37.71 8.64
CA SER A 635 -27.85 -37.71 8.33
C SER A 635 -28.21 -36.56 7.40
#